data_AF-A0A2D4ZUN1-F1
#
_entry.id   AF-A0A2D4ZUN1-F1
#
_cell.length_a   1.000
_cell.length_b   1.000
_cell.length_c   1.000
_cell.angle_alpha   90.00
_cell.angle_beta   90.00
_cell.angle_gamma   90.00
#
_symmetry.space_group_name_H-M   'P 1'
#
loop_
_entity.id
_entity.type
_entity.pdbx_description
1 polymer ?
#
loop_
_entity_poly.entity_id
_entity_poly.type
_entity_poly.pdbx_seq_one_letter_code
_entity_poly.pdbx_strand_id
1 'polypeptide(L)'
;MIKWGIRSSLKWDLDLTAMWWMDGNPSYEKDLVLTGPPLSPEPALELEKTYLKSPILAYSGNYIINDNLIFKSESAFHFKKYFDYLPELVTNSDLNSLTPTQSQQLVLIFNENEDGFLTEKPWLIHMIGLTTSASGIDIETQFFYEYIFKYDDLILQNNHFYYSTLRFSKTLMRNNLLISNFMRYNYKGNDYWVNPQAEYDIKDGLKGGIGFHFFGGKNSERFYGHFNFKNYAASSFMYAKLTAFF
;
A
#
# COMPACT_ATOMS: atom_id res chain seq x y z
N MET A 1 -3.64 -4.54 22.73
CA MET A 1 -4.71 -3.94 21.90
C MET A 1 -5.99 -3.93 22.71
N ILE A 2 -6.73 -2.82 22.71
CA ILE A 2 -8.05 -2.71 23.32
C ILE A 2 -9.04 -2.37 22.20
N LYS A 3 -10.17 -3.08 22.16
CA LYS A 3 -11.22 -2.90 21.16
C LYS A 3 -12.57 -2.73 21.86
N TRP A 4 -13.31 -1.70 21.51
CA TRP A 4 -14.66 -1.43 22.00
C TRP A 4 -15.65 -1.49 20.85
N GLY A 5 -16.64 -2.39 20.95
CA GLY A 5 -17.72 -2.50 19.98
C GLY A 5 -18.97 -1.77 20.48
N ILE A 6 -19.43 -0.80 19.71
CA ILE A 6 -20.71 -0.11 19.92
C ILE A 6 -21.66 -0.61 18.83
N ARG A 7 -22.81 -1.11 19.26
CA ARG A 7 -23.90 -1.58 18.39
C ARG A 7 -25.14 -0.80 18.79
N SER A 8 -25.22 0.48 18.40
CA SER A 8 -26.21 1.42 18.94
C SER A 8 -27.50 1.53 18.14
N SER A 9 -27.71 0.68 17.14
CA SER A 9 -29.00 0.44 16.48
C SER A 9 -28.88 -0.79 15.58
N LEU A 10 -29.99 -1.37 15.11
CA LEU A 10 -29.98 -2.45 14.09
C LEU A 10 -29.22 -2.09 12.80
N LYS A 11 -28.85 -0.82 12.58
CA LYS A 11 -28.28 -0.33 11.33
C LYS A 11 -26.81 0.11 11.42
N TRP A 12 -26.24 0.27 12.61
CA TRP A 12 -24.89 0.79 12.79
C TRP A 12 -24.04 -0.13 13.65
N ASP A 13 -22.97 -0.64 13.04
CA ASP A 13 -21.91 -1.37 13.72
C ASP A 13 -20.65 -0.50 13.77
N LEU A 14 -20.22 -0.10 14.96
CA LEU A 14 -19.03 0.72 15.16
C LEU A 14 -18.04 0.00 16.07
N ASP A 15 -16.80 -0.09 15.63
CA ASP A 15 -15.68 -0.60 16.41
C ASP A 15 -14.64 0.52 16.59
N LEU A 16 -14.26 0.77 17.84
CA LEU A 16 -13.14 1.64 18.21
C LEU A 16 -11.98 0.77 18.68
N THR A 17 -10.78 1.07 18.22
CA THR A 17 -9.57 0.32 18.54
C THR A 17 -8.47 1.26 19.00
N ALA A 18 -7.84 0.92 20.12
CA ALA A 18 -6.59 1.53 20.57
C ALA A 18 -5.53 0.44 20.70
N MET A 19 -4.37 0.65 20.09
CA MET A 19 -3.28 -0.32 20.17
C MET A 19 -1.93 0.34 20.32
N TRP A 20 -1.06 -0.35 21.04
CA TRP A 20 0.37 -0.05 21.08
C TRP A 20 1.05 -0.97 20.08
N TRP A 21 1.49 -0.42 18.96
CA TRP A 21 2.07 -1.19 17.87
C TRP A 21 3.56 -1.40 18.15
N MET A 22 3.94 -2.62 18.53
CA MET A 22 5.32 -2.95 18.90
C MET A 22 6.19 -3.31 17.70
N ASP A 23 5.65 -4.13 16.80
CA ASP A 23 6.38 -4.68 15.66
C ASP A 23 5.73 -4.18 14.36
N GLY A 24 6.08 -2.94 14.00
CA GLY A 24 5.73 -2.26 12.75
C GLY A 24 6.03 -3.07 11.50
N ASN A 25 5.47 -2.65 10.37
CA ASN A 25 6.18 -2.88 9.11
C ASN A 25 7.56 -2.23 9.25
N PRO A 26 8.64 -2.94 8.93
CA PRO A 26 9.98 -2.38 9.03
C PRO A 26 10.11 -1.19 8.08
N SER A 27 10.72 -0.13 8.57
CA SER A 27 11.31 0.92 7.74
C SER A 27 12.78 0.60 7.53
N TYR A 28 13.40 1.21 6.54
CA TYR A 28 14.78 0.90 6.19
C TYR A 28 15.63 2.16 6.29
N GLU A 29 16.53 2.18 7.28
CA GLU A 29 17.60 3.16 7.35
C GLU A 29 18.57 2.94 6.20
N LYS A 30 19.10 4.03 5.67
CA LYS A 30 19.87 4.06 4.43
C LYS A 30 21.26 4.56 4.75
N ASP A 31 22.24 3.68 4.60
CA ASP A 31 23.66 4.02 4.79
C ASP A 31 24.42 3.88 3.48
N LEU A 32 25.42 4.74 3.28
CA LEU A 32 26.30 4.72 2.11
C LEU A 32 27.61 4.05 2.48
N VAL A 33 27.77 2.83 2.00
CA VAL A 33 28.98 2.04 2.21
C VAL A 33 29.84 1.99 0.95
N LEU A 34 31.15 1.94 1.14
CA LEU A 34 32.10 1.72 0.05
C LEU A 34 32.38 0.22 -0.07
N THR A 35 31.99 -0.39 -1.18
CA THR A 35 32.14 -1.82 -1.46
C THR A 35 33.20 -2.05 -2.54
N GLY A 36 33.73 -3.28 -2.67
CA GLY A 36 34.71 -3.62 -3.71
C GLY A 36 36.18 -3.51 -3.28
N PRO A 37 37.13 -3.59 -4.24
CA PRO A 37 38.57 -3.65 -3.93
C PRO A 37 39.07 -2.36 -3.27
N PRO A 38 40.06 -2.42 -2.34
CA PRO A 38 40.58 -1.23 -1.63
C PRO A 38 41.09 -0.11 -2.54
N LEU A 39 41.48 -0.44 -3.77
CA LEU A 39 42.02 0.50 -4.77
C LEU A 39 40.97 1.01 -5.77
N SER A 40 39.74 0.49 -5.72
CA SER A 40 38.62 0.91 -6.57
C SER A 40 37.29 0.68 -5.85
N PRO A 41 37.04 1.36 -4.72
CA PRO A 41 35.78 1.24 -4.01
C PRO A 41 34.61 1.81 -4.83
N GLU A 42 33.50 1.09 -4.85
CA GLU A 42 32.24 1.46 -5.47
C GLU A 42 31.21 1.80 -4.37
N PRO A 43 30.51 2.94 -4.47
CA PRO A 43 29.47 3.30 -3.52
C PRO A 43 28.28 2.34 -3.64
N ALA A 44 27.81 1.82 -2.51
CA ALA A 44 26.61 1.00 -2.42
C ALA A 44 25.73 1.50 -1.27
N LEU A 45 24.42 1.34 -1.42
CA LEU A 45 23.47 1.65 -0.36
C LEU A 45 23.18 0.38 0.46
N GLU A 46 23.48 0.42 1.74
CA GLU A 46 23.08 -0.61 2.70
C GLU A 46 21.76 -0.22 3.37
N LEU A 47 20.91 -1.21 3.62
CA LEU A 47 19.58 -1.01 4.19
C LEU A 47 19.48 -1.76 5.53
N GLU A 48 19.34 -1.00 6.62
CA GLU A 48 19.13 -1.57 7.95
C GLU A 48 17.65 -1.51 8.34
N LYS A 49 17.11 -2.61 8.91
CA LYS A 49 15.70 -2.68 9.32
C LYS A 49 15.50 -1.97 10.65
N THR A 50 14.67 -0.93 10.63
CA THR A 50 14.26 -0.19 11.83
C THR A 50 12.77 -0.32 12.07
N TYR A 51 12.40 -0.49 13.34
CA TYR A 51 11.01 -0.62 13.78
C TYR A 51 10.64 0.55 14.69
N LEU A 52 9.48 1.15 14.41
CA LEU A 52 8.94 2.24 15.23
C LEU A 52 7.80 1.73 16.10
N LYS A 53 7.96 1.90 17.41
CA LYS A 53 6.87 1.65 18.37
C LYS A 53 5.97 2.87 18.42
N SER A 54 4.69 2.68 18.18
CA SER A 54 3.76 3.81 18.05
C SER A 54 2.36 3.43 18.54
N PRO A 55 1.68 4.31 19.32
CA PRO A 55 0.27 4.14 19.56
C PRO A 55 -0.51 4.38 18.25
N ILE A 56 -1.60 3.64 18.09
CA ILE A 56 -2.53 3.79 16.97
C ILE A 56 -3.94 3.82 17.54
N LEU A 57 -4.71 4.80 17.07
CA LEU A 57 -6.16 4.83 17.27
C LEU A 57 -6.83 4.54 15.94
N ALA A 58 -7.80 3.65 15.95
CA ALA A 58 -8.53 3.30 14.75
C ALA A 58 -10.03 3.17 15.03
N TYR A 59 -10.83 3.34 13.99
CA TYR A 59 -12.22 2.95 14.01
C TYR A 59 -12.60 2.22 12.72
N SER A 60 -13.62 1.37 12.81
CA SER A 60 -14.29 0.75 11.65
C SER A 60 -15.79 0.81 11.88
N GLY A 61 -16.54 1.21 10.86
CA GLY A 61 -17.96 1.45 10.92
C GLY A 61 -18.68 0.91 9.70
N ASN A 62 -19.77 0.18 9.91
CA ASN A 62 -20.70 -0.23 8.86
C ASN A 62 -22.06 0.38 9.14
N TYR A 63 -22.58 1.12 8.16
CA TYR A 63 -23.95 1.62 8.15
C TYR A 63 -24.78 0.89 7.11
N ILE A 64 -25.77 0.14 7.58
CA ILE A 64 -26.74 -0.57 6.74
C ILE A 64 -27.79 0.45 6.27
N ILE A 65 -27.68 0.89 5.02
CA ILE A 65 -28.63 1.83 4.41
C ILE A 65 -29.95 1.08 4.12
N ASN A 66 -29.85 -0.09 3.50
CA ASN A 66 -30.94 -1.03 3.25
C ASN A 66 -30.36 -2.46 3.07
N ASP A 67 -31.23 -3.43 2.79
CA ASP A 67 -30.87 -4.85 2.67
C ASP A 67 -29.79 -5.14 1.61
N ASN A 68 -29.64 -4.27 0.61
CA ASN A 68 -28.74 -4.44 -0.51
C ASN A 68 -27.63 -3.37 -0.56
N LEU A 69 -27.52 -2.47 0.42
CA LEU A 69 -26.55 -1.38 0.38
C LEU A 69 -25.98 -1.10 1.77
N ILE A 70 -24.66 -1.25 1.89
CA ILE A 70 -23.90 -0.99 3.10
C ILE A 70 -22.86 0.08 2.81
N PHE A 71 -22.84 1.12 3.63
CA PHE A 71 -21.75 2.10 3.68
C PHE A 71 -20.71 1.67 4.71
N LYS A 72 -19.44 1.69 4.33
CA LYS A 72 -18.31 1.36 5.18
C LYS A 72 -17.44 2.58 5.39
N SER A 73 -16.91 2.74 6.59
CA SER A 73 -16.00 3.83 6.94
C SER A 73 -14.97 3.33 7.94
N GLU A 74 -13.69 3.45 7.62
CA GLU A 74 -12.60 3.01 8.48
C GLU A 74 -11.51 4.08 8.56
N SER A 75 -10.85 4.20 9.69
CA SER A 75 -9.69 5.08 9.79
C SER A 75 -8.70 4.57 10.81
N ALA A 76 -7.42 4.81 10.57
CA ALA A 76 -6.37 4.62 11.54
C ALA A 76 -5.47 5.86 11.59
N PHE A 77 -5.23 6.34 12.80
CA PHE A 77 -4.32 7.43 13.11
C PHE A 77 -3.11 6.87 13.84
N HIS A 78 -1.95 7.01 13.21
CA HIS A 78 -0.64 6.68 13.74
C HIS A 78 -0.03 7.95 14.31
N PHE A 79 0.32 7.96 15.59
CA PHE A 79 0.93 9.14 16.21
C PHE A 79 2.36 9.36 15.70
N LYS A 80 3.03 8.27 15.33
CA LYS A 80 4.35 8.25 14.73
C LYS A 80 4.42 7.15 13.67
N LYS A 81 4.98 7.49 12.50
CA LYS A 81 5.33 6.58 11.41
C LYS A 81 6.59 7.15 10.73
N TYR A 82 7.53 6.29 10.36
CA TYR A 82 8.68 6.70 9.57
C TYR A 82 8.28 6.93 8.11
N PHE A 83 8.86 7.96 7.52
CA PHE A 83 8.77 8.29 6.10
C PHE A 83 10.18 8.49 5.56
N ASP A 84 10.37 8.08 4.31
CA ASP A 84 11.66 8.21 3.64
C ASP A 84 11.83 9.64 3.15
N TYR A 85 13.00 10.20 3.38
CA TYR A 85 13.44 11.41 2.72
C TYR A 85 14.80 11.16 2.07
N LEU A 86 15.19 12.03 1.15
CA LEU A 86 16.54 12.00 0.57
C LEU A 86 17.06 13.43 0.49
N PRO A 87 18.39 13.62 0.52
CA PRO A 87 18.96 14.95 0.41
C PRO A 87 18.72 15.51 -0.98
N GLU A 88 18.57 16.84 -1.08
CA GLU A 88 18.26 17.53 -2.34
C GLU A 88 19.22 17.19 -3.48
N LEU A 89 20.50 16.95 -3.14
CA LEU A 89 21.51 16.57 -4.11
C LEU A 89 21.13 15.28 -4.86
N VAL A 90 20.49 14.32 -4.17
CA VAL A 90 20.04 13.05 -4.75
C VAL A 90 18.75 13.23 -5.54
N THR A 91 17.80 13.98 -5.01
CA THR A 91 16.47 14.14 -5.65
C THR A 91 16.54 15.01 -6.90
N ASN A 92 17.46 15.98 -6.97
CA ASN A 92 17.55 16.95 -8.07
C ASN A 92 18.64 16.64 -9.12
N SER A 93 19.55 15.69 -8.87
CA SER A 93 20.69 15.41 -9.77
C SER A 93 20.68 13.97 -10.29
N ASP A 94 21.12 13.73 -11.53
CA ASP A 94 21.44 12.37 -11.97
C ASP A 94 22.71 11.90 -11.24
N LEU A 95 22.57 10.85 -10.44
CA LEU A 95 23.65 10.31 -9.59
C LEU A 95 24.85 9.86 -10.43
N ASN A 96 24.61 9.45 -11.68
CA ASN A 96 25.67 9.04 -12.61
C ASN A 96 26.42 10.22 -13.23
N SER A 97 25.96 11.45 -12.99
CA SER A 97 26.52 12.68 -13.56
C SER A 97 27.12 13.62 -12.51
N LEU A 98 27.23 13.17 -11.26
CA LEU A 98 27.76 13.98 -10.17
C LEU A 98 29.23 14.33 -10.43
N THR A 99 29.56 15.61 -10.24
CA THR A 99 30.96 16.06 -10.21
C THR A 99 31.70 15.46 -9.01
N PRO A 100 33.04 15.35 -9.04
CA PRO A 100 33.80 14.85 -7.89
C PRO A 100 33.49 15.58 -6.57
N THR A 101 33.27 16.89 -6.62
CA THR A 101 32.89 17.70 -5.45
C THR A 101 31.50 17.33 -4.93
N GLN A 102 30.51 17.16 -5.82
CA GLN A 102 29.17 16.72 -5.42
C GLN A 102 29.18 15.31 -4.85
N SER A 103 29.97 14.39 -5.41
CA SER A 103 30.13 13.05 -4.86
C SER A 103 30.73 13.07 -3.45
N GLN A 104 31.72 13.93 -3.20
CA GLN A 104 32.27 14.13 -1.85
C GLN A 104 31.24 14.72 -0.89
N GLN A 105 30.46 15.71 -1.33
CA GLN A 105 29.36 16.28 -0.54
C GLN A 105 28.31 15.23 -0.18
N LEU A 106 27.95 14.36 -1.12
CA LEU A 106 27.00 13.28 -0.89
C LEU A 106 27.50 12.32 0.19
N VAL A 107 28.78 11.92 0.14
CA VAL A 107 29.39 11.06 1.16
C VAL A 107 29.37 11.73 2.54
N LEU A 108 29.66 13.03 2.63
CA LEU A 108 29.58 13.77 3.89
C LEU A 108 28.14 13.80 4.43
N ILE A 109 27.15 14.08 3.57
CA ILE A 109 25.73 14.09 3.96
C ILE A 109 25.30 12.73 4.53
N PHE A 110 25.70 11.62 3.91
CA PHE A 110 25.39 10.29 4.42
C PHE A 110 26.10 10.00 5.75
N ASN A 111 27.40 10.34 5.87
CA ASN A 111 28.17 10.10 7.11
C ASN A 111 27.70 10.96 8.30
N GLU A 112 27.17 12.15 8.05
CA GLU A 112 26.67 13.06 9.09
C GLU A 112 25.19 12.78 9.45
N ASN A 113 24.49 11.96 8.66
CA ASN A 113 23.08 11.67 8.88
C ASN A 113 22.92 10.59 9.97
N GLU A 114 22.30 10.97 11.09
CA GLU A 114 22.09 10.06 12.23
C GLU A 114 20.72 9.35 12.20
N ASP A 115 19.78 9.79 11.36
CA ASP A 115 18.41 9.26 11.31
C ASP A 115 18.18 8.24 10.19
N GLY A 116 19.24 7.85 9.48
CA GLY A 116 19.21 6.89 8.37
C GLY A 116 18.26 7.29 7.24
N PHE A 117 18.05 8.59 7.04
CA PHE A 117 17.11 9.16 6.08
C PHE A 117 15.66 8.72 6.33
N LEU A 118 15.29 8.62 7.60
CA LEU A 118 13.93 8.36 8.06
C LEU A 118 13.45 9.51 8.96
N THR A 119 12.30 10.08 8.64
CA THR A 119 11.69 11.11 9.48
C THR A 119 10.37 10.63 10.08
N GLU A 120 10.17 10.88 11.38
CA GLU A 120 8.93 10.51 12.08
C GLU A 120 7.84 11.57 11.85
N LYS A 121 6.67 11.14 11.36
CA LYS A 121 5.48 12.01 11.24
C LYS A 121 4.21 11.30 11.72
N PRO A 122 3.23 12.03 12.28
CA PRO A 122 1.90 11.48 12.46
C PRO A 122 1.26 11.22 11.09
N TRP A 123 0.47 10.17 10.98
CA TRP A 123 -0.13 9.73 9.72
C TRP A 123 -1.55 9.26 9.92
N LEU A 124 -2.43 9.68 9.02
CA LEU A 124 -3.82 9.23 8.96
C LEU A 124 -4.02 8.45 7.68
N ILE A 125 -4.67 7.30 7.80
CA ILE A 125 -5.30 6.61 6.68
C ILE A 125 -6.79 6.51 6.94
N HIS A 126 -7.58 6.79 5.92
CA HIS A 126 -9.03 6.76 5.97
C HIS A 126 -9.57 6.05 4.73
N MET A 127 -10.60 5.23 4.91
CA MET A 127 -11.31 4.53 3.86
C MET A 127 -12.80 4.83 4.01
N ILE A 128 -13.45 5.12 2.89
CA ILE A 128 -14.90 5.05 2.76
C ILE A 128 -15.25 4.07 1.64
N GLY A 129 -16.36 3.36 1.79
CA GLY A 129 -16.74 2.35 0.82
C GLY A 129 -18.24 2.10 0.75
N LEU A 130 -18.65 1.51 -0.35
CA LEU A 130 -20.01 1.04 -0.58
C LEU A 130 -19.96 -0.42 -1.00
N THR A 131 -20.84 -1.24 -0.42
CA THR A 131 -21.06 -2.62 -0.83
C THR A 131 -22.51 -2.77 -1.23
N THR A 132 -22.77 -3.33 -2.41
CA THR A 132 -24.12 -3.58 -2.91
C THR A 132 -24.21 -4.86 -3.72
N SER A 133 -25.41 -5.40 -3.86
CA SER A 133 -25.70 -6.50 -4.78
C SER A 133 -26.81 -6.08 -5.74
N ALA A 134 -26.51 -6.10 -7.04
CA ALA A 134 -27.43 -5.72 -8.11
C ALA A 134 -27.42 -6.77 -9.22
N SER A 135 -28.60 -7.31 -9.55
CA SER A 135 -28.76 -8.34 -10.61
C SER A 135 -27.83 -9.56 -10.42
N GLY A 136 -27.61 -9.96 -9.16
CA GLY A 136 -26.72 -11.05 -8.77
C GLY A 136 -25.23 -10.76 -8.96
N ILE A 137 -24.86 -9.49 -9.13
CA ILE A 137 -23.47 -9.02 -9.11
C ILE A 137 -23.25 -8.33 -7.77
N ASP A 138 -22.33 -8.85 -6.99
CA ASP A 138 -21.84 -8.17 -5.79
C ASP A 138 -20.78 -7.16 -6.21
N ILE A 139 -20.90 -5.93 -5.73
CA ILE A 139 -20.03 -4.81 -6.07
C ILE A 139 -19.57 -4.19 -4.75
N GLU A 140 -18.26 -3.99 -4.64
CA GLU A 140 -17.65 -3.25 -3.54
C GLU A 140 -16.70 -2.20 -4.11
N THR A 141 -16.94 -0.94 -3.78
CA THR A 141 -16.07 0.17 -4.14
C THR A 141 -15.55 0.82 -2.88
N GLN A 142 -14.27 1.17 -2.86
CA GLN A 142 -13.65 1.84 -1.73
C GLN A 142 -12.77 2.99 -2.24
N PHE A 143 -12.74 4.09 -1.49
CA PHE A 143 -11.84 5.20 -1.69
C PHE A 143 -10.99 5.35 -0.44
N PHE A 144 -9.68 5.42 -0.63
CA PHE A 144 -8.70 5.58 0.42
C PHE A 144 -8.06 6.95 0.31
N TYR A 145 -7.84 7.56 1.46
CA TYR A 145 -7.15 8.82 1.62
C TYR A 145 -6.12 8.71 2.75
N GLU A 146 -4.90 9.09 2.44
CA GLU A 146 -3.76 9.11 3.33
C GLU A 146 -3.26 10.54 3.48
N TYR A 147 -2.89 10.91 4.70
CA TYR A 147 -2.41 12.25 5.04
C TYR A 147 -1.25 12.20 6.03
N ILE A 148 -0.16 12.89 5.69
CA ILE A 148 1.04 13.00 6.52
C ILE A 148 1.00 14.35 7.26
N PHE A 149 0.88 14.34 8.57
CA PHE A 149 0.86 15.57 9.36
C PHE A 149 2.26 16.15 9.51
N LYS A 150 2.35 17.49 9.60
CA LYS A 150 3.63 18.21 9.70
C LYS A 150 4.59 17.84 8.57
N TYR A 151 4.04 17.74 7.37
CA TYR A 151 4.76 17.35 6.15
C TYR A 151 5.99 18.23 5.91
N ASP A 152 7.02 17.62 5.36
CA ASP A 152 8.28 18.24 4.94
C ASP A 152 8.49 17.90 3.46
N ASP A 153 8.88 18.89 2.65
CA ASP A 153 9.01 18.75 1.20
C ASP A 153 10.13 17.78 0.79
N LEU A 154 11.04 17.43 1.70
CA LEU A 154 12.06 16.41 1.46
C LEU A 154 11.52 14.97 1.53
N ILE A 155 10.31 14.77 2.08
CA ILE A 155 9.68 13.45 2.17
C ILE A 155 9.27 12.95 0.78
N LEU A 156 9.73 11.75 0.43
CA LEU A 156 9.49 11.14 -0.89
C LEU A 156 8.01 10.75 -1.10
N GLN A 157 7.31 10.39 -0.03
CA GLN A 157 5.88 10.14 -0.08
C GLN A 157 5.11 11.47 -0.21
N ASN A 158 4.19 11.56 -1.15
CA ASN A 158 3.23 12.67 -1.21
C ASN A 158 2.49 12.86 0.12
N ASN A 159 2.36 14.12 0.55
CA ASN A 159 1.55 14.53 1.71
C ASN A 159 0.12 13.98 1.66
N HIS A 160 -0.53 14.19 0.52
CA HIS A 160 -1.87 13.69 0.23
C HIS A 160 -1.78 12.57 -0.80
N PHE A 161 -2.13 11.36 -0.38
CA PHE A 161 -2.21 10.21 -1.27
C PHE A 161 -3.61 9.62 -1.24
N TYR A 162 -4.12 9.26 -2.41
CA TYR A 162 -5.45 8.70 -2.53
C TYR A 162 -5.50 7.70 -3.67
N TYR A 163 -6.32 6.68 -3.48
CA TYR A 163 -6.53 5.60 -4.43
C TYR A 163 -7.93 5.01 -4.23
N SER A 164 -8.40 4.29 -5.24
CA SER A 164 -9.67 3.57 -5.15
C SER A 164 -9.48 2.12 -5.48
N THR A 165 -10.34 1.30 -4.88
CA THR A 165 -10.48 -0.11 -5.22
C THR A 165 -11.90 -0.37 -5.70
N LEU A 166 -12.02 -1.28 -6.66
CA LEU A 166 -13.29 -1.80 -7.14
C LEU A 166 -13.19 -3.31 -7.17
N ARG A 167 -14.12 -3.98 -6.51
CA ARG A 167 -14.31 -5.42 -6.59
C ARG A 167 -15.70 -5.69 -7.12
N PHE A 168 -15.82 -6.64 -8.04
CA PHE A 168 -17.11 -7.22 -8.36
C PHE A 168 -17.01 -8.72 -8.51
N SER A 169 -18.10 -9.41 -8.19
CA SER A 169 -18.21 -10.85 -8.35
C SER A 169 -19.62 -11.25 -8.77
N LYS A 170 -19.70 -12.29 -9.60
CA LYS A 170 -20.96 -12.91 -9.99
C LYS A 170 -20.80 -14.41 -10.04
N THR A 171 -21.78 -15.09 -9.46
CA THR A 171 -21.90 -16.53 -9.50
C THR A 171 -22.87 -16.93 -10.61
N LEU A 172 -22.45 -17.89 -11.44
CA LEU A 172 -23.14 -18.39 -12.64
C LEU A 172 -23.23 -19.92 -12.59
N MET A 173 -23.92 -20.53 -13.57
CA MET A 173 -24.00 -21.99 -13.74
C MET A 173 -24.45 -22.74 -12.48
N ARG A 174 -25.60 -22.35 -11.89
CA ARG A 174 -26.14 -22.96 -10.65
C ARG A 174 -25.13 -22.99 -9.51
N ASN A 175 -24.37 -21.91 -9.38
CA ASN A 175 -23.32 -21.71 -8.39
C ASN A 175 -21.99 -22.40 -8.62
N ASN A 176 -21.78 -23.01 -9.79
CA ASN A 176 -20.53 -23.69 -10.11
C ASN A 176 -19.46 -22.78 -10.71
N LEU A 177 -19.80 -21.56 -11.18
CA LEU A 177 -18.83 -20.65 -11.81
C LEU A 177 -18.84 -19.29 -11.12
N LEU A 178 -17.76 -18.95 -10.43
CA LEU A 178 -17.52 -17.62 -9.87
C LEU A 178 -16.64 -16.82 -10.83
N ILE A 179 -17.18 -15.72 -11.37
CA ILE A 179 -16.39 -14.70 -12.06
C ILE A 179 -16.18 -13.55 -11.09
N SER A 180 -14.94 -13.10 -10.96
CA SER A 180 -14.60 -11.97 -10.09
C SER A 180 -13.54 -11.09 -10.73
N ASN A 181 -13.50 -9.84 -10.29
CA ASN A 181 -12.44 -8.92 -10.65
C ASN A 181 -12.15 -8.01 -9.46
N PHE A 182 -10.86 -7.73 -9.28
CA PHE A 182 -10.39 -6.68 -8.40
C PHE A 182 -9.61 -5.65 -9.21
N MET A 183 -9.85 -4.37 -8.92
CA MET A 183 -9.11 -3.25 -9.49
C MET A 183 -8.62 -2.35 -8.37
N ARG A 184 -7.42 -1.80 -8.51
CA ARG A 184 -6.92 -0.67 -7.73
C ARG A 184 -6.34 0.37 -8.68
N TYR A 185 -6.66 1.63 -8.44
CA TYR A 185 -6.10 2.78 -9.18
C TYR A 185 -5.52 3.79 -8.20
N ASN A 186 -4.23 4.12 -8.33
CA ASN A 186 -3.62 5.18 -7.54
C ASN A 186 -3.62 6.49 -8.35
N TYR A 187 -4.25 7.54 -7.83
CA TYR A 187 -4.49 8.77 -8.60
C TYR A 187 -3.23 9.63 -8.77
N LYS A 188 -2.35 9.69 -7.76
CA LYS A 188 -1.09 10.44 -7.85
C LYS A 188 -0.10 9.78 -8.81
N GLY A 189 0.10 8.47 -8.67
CA GLY A 189 0.98 7.68 -9.55
C GLY A 189 0.41 7.47 -10.96
N ASN A 190 -0.91 7.64 -11.15
CA ASN A 190 -1.63 7.31 -12.39
C ASN A 190 -1.33 5.89 -12.86
N ASP A 191 -1.41 4.95 -11.93
CA ASP A 191 -1.11 3.54 -12.15
C ASP A 191 -2.20 2.65 -11.58
N TYR A 192 -2.20 1.40 -12.01
CA TYR A 192 -3.29 0.47 -11.76
C TYR A 192 -2.87 -0.98 -11.65
N TRP A 193 -3.68 -1.72 -10.92
CA TRP A 193 -3.68 -3.17 -10.89
C TRP A 193 -5.08 -3.68 -11.17
N VAL A 194 -5.20 -4.61 -12.12
CA VAL A 194 -6.44 -5.30 -12.44
C VAL A 194 -6.22 -6.81 -12.34
N ASN A 195 -7.10 -7.50 -11.63
CA ASN A 195 -7.05 -8.94 -11.39
C ASN A 195 -8.39 -9.60 -11.70
N PRO A 196 -8.65 -9.97 -12.97
CA PRO A 196 -9.79 -10.81 -13.32
C PRO A 196 -9.49 -12.27 -12.97
N GLN A 197 -10.49 -12.97 -12.44
CA GLN A 197 -10.44 -14.37 -12.08
C GLN A 197 -11.75 -15.07 -12.46
N ALA A 198 -11.63 -16.32 -12.91
CA ALA A 198 -12.74 -17.26 -12.99
C ALA A 198 -12.40 -18.51 -12.17
N GLU A 199 -13.33 -18.98 -11.35
CA GLU A 199 -13.21 -20.21 -10.56
C GLU A 199 -14.43 -21.10 -10.81
N TYR A 200 -14.19 -22.38 -11.07
CA TYR A 200 -15.18 -23.38 -11.38
C TYR A 200 -15.13 -24.54 -10.39
N ASP A 201 -16.29 -24.88 -9.82
CA ASP A 201 -16.49 -26.06 -8.98
C ASP A 201 -16.60 -27.29 -9.89
N ILE A 202 -15.52 -28.07 -9.98
CA ILE A 202 -15.42 -29.24 -10.85
C ILE A 202 -16.26 -30.39 -10.27
N LYS A 203 -16.15 -30.59 -8.96
CA LYS A 203 -16.93 -31.53 -8.15
C LYS A 203 -16.79 -31.15 -6.67
N ASP A 204 -17.54 -31.82 -5.81
CA ASP A 204 -17.43 -31.64 -4.36
C ASP A 204 -15.98 -31.80 -3.89
N GLY A 205 -15.48 -30.77 -3.20
CA GLY A 205 -14.11 -30.72 -2.70
C GLY A 205 -13.03 -30.43 -3.74
N LEU A 206 -13.36 -30.13 -5.01
CA LEU A 206 -12.38 -29.79 -6.04
C LEU A 206 -12.78 -28.56 -6.88
N LYS A 207 -11.91 -27.55 -6.88
CA LYS A 207 -12.09 -26.31 -7.64
C LYS A 207 -10.93 -26.05 -8.58
N GLY A 208 -11.23 -25.65 -9.80
CA GLY A 208 -10.25 -25.15 -10.77
C GLY A 208 -10.44 -23.67 -10.99
N GLY A 209 -9.37 -22.91 -11.20
CA GLY A 209 -9.48 -21.49 -11.49
C GLY A 209 -8.37 -20.97 -12.38
N ILE A 210 -8.67 -19.89 -13.08
CA ILE A 210 -7.71 -19.11 -13.87
C ILE A 210 -7.81 -17.66 -13.45
N GLY A 211 -6.69 -16.94 -13.52
CA GLY A 211 -6.69 -15.52 -13.27
C GLY A 211 -5.48 -14.82 -13.85
N PHE A 212 -5.52 -13.50 -13.83
CA PHE A 212 -4.48 -12.66 -14.41
C PHE A 212 -4.15 -11.55 -13.44
N HIS A 213 -2.88 -11.17 -13.33
CA HIS A 213 -2.49 -9.91 -12.71
C HIS A 213 -1.98 -9.00 -13.81
N PHE A 214 -2.69 -7.90 -14.04
CA PHE A 214 -2.28 -6.84 -14.97
C PHE A 214 -1.88 -5.62 -14.17
N PHE A 215 -0.61 -5.23 -14.29
CA PHE A 215 -0.06 -4.02 -13.70
C PHE A 215 0.28 -3.03 -14.81
N GLY A 216 -0.02 -1.75 -14.60
CA GLY A 216 0.24 -0.72 -15.61
C GLY A 216 0.11 0.68 -15.05
N GLY A 217 0.34 1.69 -15.89
CA GLY A 217 0.29 3.09 -15.47
C GLY A 217 1.23 4.00 -16.25
N LYS A 218 1.25 5.27 -15.84
CA LYS A 218 2.25 6.24 -16.27
C LYS A 218 3.55 6.02 -15.50
N ASN A 219 4.67 6.45 -16.09
CA ASN A 219 5.92 6.56 -15.34
C ASN A 219 5.72 7.59 -14.24
N SER A 220 6.11 7.24 -13.01
CA SER A 220 6.11 8.18 -11.91
C SER A 220 7.40 8.98 -11.87
N GLU A 221 7.38 10.01 -11.04
CA GLU A 221 8.55 10.84 -10.77
C GLU A 221 9.71 9.99 -10.24
N ARG A 222 10.92 10.49 -10.46
CA ARG A 222 12.12 9.88 -9.91
C ARG A 222 12.02 9.93 -8.38
N PHE A 223 12.27 8.80 -7.71
CA PHE A 223 12.11 8.66 -6.25
C PHE A 223 10.67 8.74 -5.72
N TYR A 224 9.68 8.34 -6.51
CA TYR A 224 8.29 8.20 -6.04
C TYR A 224 8.20 7.26 -4.82
N GLY A 225 7.89 7.82 -3.64
CA GLY A 225 7.90 7.09 -2.36
C GLY A 225 6.67 6.22 -2.09
N HIS A 226 5.70 6.18 -3.01
CA HIS A 226 4.48 5.38 -2.88
C HIS A 226 4.57 4.08 -3.66
N PHE A 227 3.79 3.09 -3.25
CA PHE A 227 3.68 1.84 -4.00
C PHE A 227 3.21 2.10 -5.44
N ASN A 228 3.93 1.52 -6.40
CA ASN A 228 3.79 1.83 -7.82
C ASN A 228 3.59 0.57 -8.66
N PHE A 229 2.49 0.49 -9.38
CA PHE A 229 2.16 -0.65 -10.24
C PHE A 229 2.87 -0.64 -11.59
N LYS A 230 3.21 0.53 -12.14
CA LYS A 230 3.95 0.63 -13.40
C LYS A 230 5.30 -0.11 -13.34
N ASN A 231 5.97 -0.10 -12.19
CA ASN A 231 7.23 -0.82 -12.00
C ASN A 231 7.07 -2.36 -12.12
N TYR A 232 5.85 -2.88 -11.93
CA TYR A 232 5.53 -4.30 -12.06
C TYR A 232 4.88 -4.64 -13.40
N ALA A 233 4.78 -3.70 -14.35
CA ALA A 233 4.07 -3.93 -15.60
C ALA A 233 4.64 -5.11 -16.41
N ALA A 234 5.98 -5.23 -16.47
CA ALA A 234 6.67 -6.35 -17.10
C ALA A 234 6.46 -7.69 -16.37
N SER A 235 6.05 -7.63 -15.11
CA SER A 235 5.73 -8.77 -14.25
C SER A 235 4.23 -9.06 -14.24
N SER A 236 3.46 -8.60 -15.21
CA SER A 236 2.07 -9.03 -15.39
C SER A 236 2.03 -10.50 -15.81
N PHE A 237 1.14 -11.31 -15.22
CA PHE A 237 1.14 -12.75 -15.42
C PHE A 237 -0.26 -13.37 -15.42
N MET A 238 -0.36 -14.56 -16.02
CA MET A 238 -1.51 -15.44 -15.91
C MET A 238 -1.17 -16.58 -14.96
N TYR A 239 -2.14 -17.03 -14.17
CA TYR A 239 -2.01 -18.21 -13.33
C TYR A 239 -3.22 -19.14 -13.49
N ALA A 240 -2.98 -20.42 -13.22
CA ALA A 240 -4.01 -21.42 -13.02
C ALA A 240 -3.86 -21.96 -11.59
N LYS A 241 -4.99 -22.25 -10.94
CA LYS A 241 -5.02 -22.83 -9.60
C LYS A 241 -5.95 -24.04 -9.56
N LEU A 242 -5.57 -25.04 -8.78
CA LEU A 242 -6.40 -26.17 -8.42
C LEU A 242 -6.44 -26.26 -6.90
N THR A 243 -7.64 -26.27 -6.32
CA THR A 243 -7.81 -26.31 -4.86
C THR A 243 -8.63 -27.54 -4.51
N ALA A 244 -8.08 -28.38 -3.63
CA ALA A 244 -8.74 -29.56 -3.11
C ALA A 244 -9.03 -29.38 -1.61
N PHE A 245 -10.24 -29.72 -1.19
CA PHE A 245 -10.67 -29.71 0.21
C PHE A 245 -10.94 -31.16 0.63
N PHE A 246 -10.45 -31.53 1.81
CA PHE A 246 -10.54 -32.87 2.40
C PHE A 246 -11.11 -32.79 3.81
#